data_AF-A0A920VRA1-F1
#
_entry.id   AF-A0A920VRA1-F1
#
_cell.length_a   1.000
_cell.length_b   1.000
_cell.length_c   1.000
_cell.angle_alpha   90.00
_cell.angle_beta   90.00
_cell.angle_gamma   90.00
#
_symmetry.space_group_name_H-M   'P 1'
#
loop_
_entity.id
_entity.type
_entity.pdbx_description
1 polymer ?
#
loop_
_entity_poly.entity_id
_entity_poly.type
_entity_poly.pdbx_seq_one_letter_code
_entity_poly.pdbx_strand_id
1 'polypeptide(L)'
;MAAFEQSGLQTYAVQRGQQYYNMHKSAQTSRARFFIQASKKTKFFDLVPLFFAATDPAGTISKRGFDTIGGEALGMLRAQGPFDAILINQMGAAVSEEYPDMDGELARRVREIVGPQSTCRYDI
;
A
#
# COMPACT_ATOMS: atom_id res chain seq x y z
N MET A 1 -15.37 -13.68 -4.18
CA MET A 1 -15.87 -13.03 -2.95
C MET A 1 -15.54 -13.86 -1.71
N ALA A 2 -15.78 -15.18 -1.69
CA ALA A 2 -15.48 -16.05 -0.54
C ALA A 2 -14.03 -15.98 0.03
N ALA A 3 -13.02 -15.76 -0.82
CA ALA A 3 -11.62 -15.69 -0.36
C ALA A 3 -11.26 -14.37 0.35
N PHE A 4 -12.01 -13.29 0.11
CA PHE A 4 -11.80 -11.98 0.74
C PHE A 4 -12.33 -11.95 2.17
N GLU A 5 -13.47 -12.61 2.40
CA GLU A 5 -14.07 -12.77 3.73
C GLU A 5 -13.18 -13.63 4.64
N GLN A 6 -12.55 -14.69 4.11
CA GLN A 6 -11.62 -15.53 4.89
C GLN A 6 -10.32 -14.83 5.29
N SER A 7 -9.85 -13.85 4.51
CA SER A 7 -8.62 -13.11 4.82
C SER A 7 -8.85 -11.85 5.66
N GLY A 8 -10.09 -11.53 6.03
CA GLY A 8 -10.46 -10.27 6.70
C GLY A 8 -10.44 -9.02 5.80
N LEU A 9 -10.20 -9.19 4.49
CA LEU A 9 -10.08 -8.08 3.53
C LEU A 9 -11.48 -7.64 3.07
N GLN A 10 -11.96 -6.53 3.61
CA GLN A 10 -13.24 -5.95 3.20
C GLN A 10 -13.16 -5.39 1.77
N THR A 11 -14.17 -5.61 0.92
CA THR A 11 -14.15 -5.13 -0.47
C THR A 11 -14.13 -3.60 -0.61
N TYR A 12 -14.64 -2.87 0.38
CA TYR A 12 -14.54 -1.41 0.46
C TYR A 12 -13.17 -0.91 0.92
N ALA A 13 -12.33 -1.82 1.42
CA ALA A 13 -11.01 -1.50 1.92
C ALA A 13 -9.93 -1.52 0.84
N VAL A 14 -10.22 -2.05 -0.36
CA VAL A 14 -9.26 -2.04 -1.48
C VAL A 14 -9.54 -0.87 -2.43
N GLN A 15 -8.60 0.04 -2.56
CA GLN A 15 -8.71 1.28 -3.33
C GLN A 15 -7.50 1.44 -4.25
N ARG A 16 -7.76 1.88 -5.49
CA ARG A 16 -6.74 2.01 -6.54
C ARG A 16 -6.76 3.43 -7.10
N GLY A 17 -5.59 4.01 -7.35
CA GLY A 17 -5.47 5.25 -8.11
C GLY A 17 -6.36 6.38 -7.54
N GLN A 18 -7.25 6.89 -8.38
CA GLN A 18 -8.17 7.96 -8.03
C GLN A 18 -9.14 7.60 -6.89
N GLN A 19 -9.46 6.31 -6.68
CA GLN A 19 -10.31 5.88 -5.56
C GLN A 19 -9.60 6.11 -4.22
N TYR A 20 -8.32 5.75 -4.13
CA TYR A 20 -7.47 6.05 -2.98
C TYR A 20 -7.51 7.54 -2.69
N TYR A 21 -7.26 8.36 -3.72
CA TYR A 21 -7.23 9.80 -3.56
C TYR A 21 -8.56 10.34 -3.03
N ASN A 22 -9.67 9.90 -3.62
CA ASN A 22 -11.00 10.39 -3.27
C ASN A 22 -11.40 10.02 -1.85
N MET A 23 -11.03 8.84 -1.36
CA MET A 23 -11.28 8.43 0.01
C MET A 23 -10.45 9.27 1.00
N HIS A 24 -9.16 9.45 0.70
CA HIS A 24 -8.23 10.02 1.67
C HIS A 24 -8.13 11.55 1.60
N LYS A 25 -8.59 12.22 0.54
CA LYS A 25 -8.49 13.69 0.40
C LYS A 25 -9.26 14.48 1.45
N SER A 26 -10.27 13.90 2.10
CA SER A 26 -11.09 14.53 3.15
C SER A 26 -10.90 13.89 4.53
N ALA A 27 -10.11 12.82 4.63
CA ALA A 27 -9.83 12.17 5.91
C ALA A 27 -9.09 13.15 6.83
N GLN A 28 -9.41 13.18 8.13
CA GLN A 28 -8.80 14.15 9.06
C GLN A 28 -7.57 13.59 9.77
N THR A 29 -7.43 12.27 9.84
CA THR A 29 -6.42 11.59 10.69
C THR A 29 -5.53 10.61 9.92
N SER A 30 -5.79 10.35 8.63
CA SER A 30 -4.98 9.37 7.87
C SER A 30 -3.63 9.95 7.45
N ARG A 31 -2.56 9.16 7.55
CA ARG A 31 -1.22 9.52 7.00
C ARG A 31 -1.31 9.84 5.49
N ALA A 32 -2.12 9.09 4.75
CA ALA A 32 -2.43 9.36 3.34
C ALA A 32 -2.86 10.82 3.10
N ARG A 33 -3.75 11.36 3.94
CA ARG A 33 -4.18 12.75 3.84
C ARG A 33 -3.01 13.72 4.04
N PHE A 34 -2.15 13.47 5.03
CA PHE A 34 -1.02 14.36 5.31
C PHE A 34 -0.15 14.55 4.07
N PHE A 35 0.23 13.45 3.40
CA PHE A 35 1.02 13.51 2.17
C PHE A 35 0.29 14.15 1.00
N ILE A 36 -1.01 13.88 0.83
CA ILE A 36 -1.84 14.56 -0.18
C ILE A 36 -1.81 16.08 0.05
N GLN A 37 -1.91 16.52 1.30
CA GLN A 37 -1.87 17.94 1.61
C GLN A 37 -0.49 18.56 1.47
N ALA A 38 0.55 17.84 1.87
CA ALA A 38 1.93 18.27 1.73
C ALA A 38 2.27 18.49 0.25
N SER A 39 1.97 17.52 -0.63
CA SER A 39 2.16 17.64 -2.08
C SER A 39 1.50 18.91 -2.63
N LYS A 40 0.23 19.17 -2.27
CA LYS A 40 -0.50 20.36 -2.73
C LYS A 40 0.06 21.68 -2.21
N LYS A 41 0.45 21.71 -0.93
CA LYS A 41 0.89 22.95 -0.26
C LYS A 41 2.31 23.34 -0.64
N THR A 42 3.21 22.37 -0.72
CA THR A 42 4.63 22.64 -0.96
C THR A 42 4.99 22.60 -2.44
N LYS A 43 4.25 21.81 -3.24
CA LYS A 43 4.56 21.53 -4.65
C LYS A 43 5.97 20.98 -4.89
N PHE A 44 6.60 20.40 -3.84
CA PHE A 44 7.93 19.80 -3.95
C PHE A 44 7.91 18.42 -4.60
N PHE A 45 6.75 17.76 -4.60
CA PHE A 45 6.59 16.44 -5.19
C PHE A 45 5.16 16.26 -5.69
N ASP A 46 5.03 15.53 -6.80
CA ASP A 46 3.75 15.06 -7.33
C ASP A 46 3.41 13.71 -6.70
N LEU A 47 2.36 13.70 -5.88
CA LEU A 47 1.93 12.46 -5.23
C LEU A 47 1.06 11.63 -6.19
N VAL A 48 1.52 10.42 -6.50
CA VAL A 48 0.78 9.42 -7.28
C VAL A 48 0.25 8.33 -6.33
N PRO A 49 -1.05 8.32 -5.99
CA PRO A 49 -1.60 7.31 -5.11
C PRO A 49 -1.84 6.02 -5.89
N LEU A 50 -1.11 4.95 -5.57
CA LEU A 50 -1.22 3.69 -6.31
C LEU A 50 -2.30 2.78 -5.74
N PHE A 51 -2.12 2.35 -4.50
CA PHE A 51 -2.88 1.25 -3.94
C PHE A 51 -3.03 1.39 -2.43
N PHE A 52 -4.21 1.03 -1.92
CA PHE A 52 -4.50 0.88 -0.51
C PHE A 52 -5.37 -0.35 -0.32
N ALA A 53 -5.02 -1.16 0.67
CA ALA A 53 -5.86 -2.23 1.17
C ALA A 53 -5.84 -2.17 2.69
N ALA A 54 -7.00 -2.34 3.31
CA ALA A 54 -7.10 -2.55 4.75
C ALA A 54 -7.85 -3.86 5.02
N THR A 55 -7.53 -4.47 6.14
CA THR A 55 -8.20 -5.66 6.67
C THR A 55 -8.56 -5.37 8.11
N ASP A 56 -9.64 -5.99 8.58
CA ASP A 56 -9.92 -6.02 10.01
C ASP A 56 -8.78 -6.78 10.73
N PRO A 57 -8.49 -6.45 12.01
CA PRO A 57 -7.55 -7.20 12.84
C PRO A 57 -8.15 -8.57 13.17
N ALA A 58 -8.06 -9.50 12.22
CA ALA A 58 -8.74 -10.79 12.25
C ALA A 58 -7.78 -12.00 12.25
N GLY A 59 -6.48 -11.78 12.45
CA GLY A 59 -5.45 -12.82 12.49
C GLY A 59 -4.61 -12.88 11.20
N THR A 60 -4.08 -14.07 10.91
CA THR A 60 -3.12 -14.30 9.83
C THR A 60 -3.77 -14.13 8.44
N ILE A 61 -3.13 -13.34 7.58
CA ILE A 61 -3.55 -13.16 6.18
C ILE A 61 -3.21 -14.42 5.38
N SER A 62 -4.17 -14.93 4.61
CA SER A 62 -3.91 -16.12 3.76
C SER A 62 -2.88 -15.83 2.68
N LYS A 63 -2.11 -16.85 2.27
CA LYS A 63 -1.17 -16.76 1.15
C LYS A 63 -1.83 -16.15 -0.08
N ARG A 64 -3.02 -16.64 -0.42
CA ARG A 64 -3.82 -16.15 -1.54
C ARG A 64 -4.17 -14.67 -1.40
N GLY A 65 -4.53 -14.22 -0.19
CA GLY A 65 -4.82 -12.82 0.09
C GLY A 65 -3.63 -11.92 -0.19
N PHE A 66 -2.45 -12.30 0.34
CA PHE A 66 -1.21 -11.58 0.09
C PHE A 66 -0.81 -11.58 -1.39
N ASP A 67 -0.82 -12.74 -2.05
CA ASP A 67 -0.44 -12.86 -3.45
C ASP A 67 -1.35 -12.04 -4.37
N THR A 68 -2.65 -11.98 -4.06
CA THR A 68 -3.60 -11.22 -4.87
C THR A 68 -3.37 -9.72 -4.69
N ILE A 69 -3.41 -9.24 -3.45
CA ILE A 69 -3.43 -7.80 -3.14
C ILE A 69 -2.01 -7.20 -3.21
N GLY A 70 -1.04 -7.88 -2.63
CA GLY A 70 0.37 -7.50 -2.74
C GLY A 70 0.86 -7.62 -4.18
N GLY A 71 0.48 -8.69 -4.88
CA GLY A 71 0.81 -8.86 -6.30
C GLY A 71 0.23 -7.75 -7.18
N GLU A 72 -1.02 -7.35 -6.94
CA GLU A 72 -1.65 -6.24 -7.64
C GLU A 72 -0.94 -4.90 -7.38
N ALA A 73 -0.65 -4.59 -6.12
CA ALA A 73 0.07 -3.37 -5.74
C ALA A 73 1.45 -3.29 -6.43
N LEU A 74 2.21 -4.40 -6.42
CA LEU A 74 3.51 -4.51 -7.08
C LEU A 74 3.39 -4.46 -8.61
N GLY A 75 2.29 -4.97 -9.17
CA GLY A 75 1.96 -4.87 -10.58
C GLY A 75 1.73 -3.42 -11.00
N MET A 76 0.94 -2.67 -10.23
CA MET A 76 0.71 -1.23 -10.46
C MET A 76 2.00 -0.42 -10.35
N LEU A 77 2.83 -0.72 -9.36
CA LEU A 77 4.15 -0.08 -9.19
C LEU A 77 5.03 -0.25 -10.42
N ARG A 78 5.07 -1.46 -11.00
CA ARG A 78 5.82 -1.74 -12.24
C ARG A 78 5.22 -1.00 -13.44
N ALA A 79 3.90 -0.99 -13.56
CA ALA A 79 3.21 -0.46 -14.73
C ALA A 79 3.19 1.08 -14.79
N GLN A 80 3.19 1.75 -13.64
CA GLN A 80 3.06 3.20 -13.54
C GLN A 80 4.37 3.93 -13.22
N GLY A 81 5.46 3.19 -12.99
CA GLY A 81 6.78 3.77 -12.85
C GLY A 81 7.31 4.38 -14.15
N PRO A 82 8.51 5.00 -14.11
CA PRO A 82 9.41 5.11 -12.96
C PRO A 82 8.94 6.12 -11.91
N PHE A 83 9.36 5.92 -10.65
CA PHE A 83 9.11 6.84 -9.53
C PHE A 83 10.43 7.24 -8.87
N ASP A 84 10.57 8.52 -8.51
CA ASP A 84 11.76 9.02 -7.80
C ASP A 84 11.80 8.55 -6.34
N ALA A 85 10.62 8.46 -5.72
CA ALA A 85 10.46 8.01 -4.35
C ALA A 85 9.20 7.18 -4.16
N ILE A 86 9.29 6.16 -3.30
CA ILE A 86 8.15 5.36 -2.85
C ILE A 86 7.95 5.56 -1.35
N LEU A 87 6.70 5.89 -1.01
CA LEU A 87 6.21 5.89 0.35
C LEU A 87 5.39 4.63 0.58
N ILE A 88 5.82 3.80 1.52
CA ILE A 88 5.07 2.62 1.96
C ILE A 88 4.44 2.94 3.31
N ASN A 89 3.11 3.09 3.32
CA ASN A 89 2.30 3.44 4.50
C ASN A 89 1.64 2.17 5.06
N GLN A 90 2.37 1.43 5.89
CA GLN A 90 1.91 0.18 6.50
C GLN A 90 1.63 0.34 7.98
N MET A 91 0.78 -0.52 8.55
CA MET A 91 0.49 -0.48 9.98
C MET A 91 1.60 -1.13 10.84
N GLY A 92 2.43 -2.01 10.26
CA GLY A 92 3.65 -2.53 10.90
C GLY A 92 3.47 -3.76 11.78
N ALA A 93 2.46 -4.59 11.51
CA ALA A 93 2.20 -5.83 12.24
C ALA A 93 1.51 -6.90 11.36
N ALA A 94 1.60 -6.78 10.03
CA ALA A 94 0.95 -7.72 9.14
C ALA A 94 1.68 -9.07 9.16
N VAL A 95 0.92 -10.14 9.41
CA VAL A 95 1.38 -11.52 9.39
C VAL A 95 0.59 -12.26 8.32
N SER A 96 1.28 -13.05 7.51
CA SER A 96 0.64 -13.97 6.57
C SER A 96 1.04 -15.42 6.84
N GLU A 97 0.33 -16.36 6.21
CA GLU A 97 0.61 -17.80 6.32
C GLU A 97 2.04 -18.15 5.90
N GLU A 98 2.61 -17.41 4.93
CA GLU A 98 3.97 -17.65 4.43
C GLU A 98 5.03 -16.72 5.02
N TYR A 99 4.64 -15.50 5.35
CA TYR A 99 5.55 -14.46 5.81
C TYR A 99 5.13 -13.96 7.20
N PRO A 100 5.86 -14.36 8.26
CA PRO A 100 5.67 -13.82 9.60
C PRO A 100 5.83 -12.29 9.66
N ASP A 101 6.71 -11.75 8.83
CA ASP A 101 6.85 -10.31 8.56
C ASP A 101 6.39 -10.03 7.12
N MET A 102 5.06 -9.98 6.92
CA MET A 102 4.48 -9.71 5.60
C MET A 102 4.79 -8.27 5.14
N ASP A 103 4.84 -7.35 6.10
CA ASP A 103 5.16 -5.94 5.91
C ASP A 103 6.57 -5.77 5.33
N GLY A 104 7.57 -6.40 5.95
CA GLY A 104 8.94 -6.42 5.47
C GLY A 104 9.10 -7.12 4.11
N GLU A 105 8.39 -8.22 3.86
CA GLU A 105 8.44 -8.91 2.57
C GLU A 105 7.90 -8.02 1.44
N LEU A 106 6.80 -7.30 1.67
CA LEU A 106 6.29 -6.35 0.69
C LEU A 106 7.30 -5.22 0.43
N ALA A 107 7.91 -4.67 1.48
CA ALA A 107 8.94 -3.64 1.37
C ALA A 107 10.14 -4.11 0.54
N ARG A 108 10.59 -5.34 0.79
CA ARG A 108 11.69 -5.99 0.06
C ARG A 108 11.37 -6.09 -1.43
N ARG A 109 10.17 -6.57 -1.79
CA ARG A 109 9.72 -6.66 -3.19
C ARG A 109 9.59 -5.30 -3.86
N VAL A 110 9.11 -4.28 -3.15
CA VAL A 110 9.07 -2.90 -3.67
C VAL A 110 10.47 -2.41 -3.98
N ARG A 111 11.43 -2.62 -3.07
CA ARG A 111 12.83 -2.22 -3.28
C ARG A 111 13.47 -2.90 -4.49
N GLU A 112 13.17 -4.17 -4.72
CA GLU A 112 13.63 -4.89 -5.92
C GLU A 112 13.09 -4.27 -7.21
N ILE A 113 11.83 -3.81 -7.20
CA ILE A 113 11.19 -3.22 -8.38
C ILE A 113 11.75 -1.84 -8.71
N VAL A 114 11.87 -0.96 -7.71
CA VAL A 114 12.30 0.43 -7.96
C VAL A 114 13.80 0.59 -8.04
N GLY A 115 14.55 -0.41 -7.59
CA GLY A 115 16.01 -0.43 -7.67
C GLY A 115 16.68 0.56 -6.72
N PRO A 116 18.02 0.68 -6.82
CA PRO A 116 18.81 1.40 -5.85
C PRO A 116 18.70 2.93 -5.92
N GLN A 117 18.36 3.46 -7.10
CA GLN A 117 18.35 4.88 -7.40
C GLN A 117 17.12 5.60 -6.82
N SER A 118 15.97 4.94 -6.76
CA SER A 118 14.77 5.49 -6.15
C SER A 118 14.87 5.46 -4.63
N THR A 119 14.42 6.53 -3.98
CA THR A 119 14.33 6.59 -2.52
C THR A 119 13.12 5.79 -2.04
N CYS A 120 13.33 4.71 -1.29
CA CYS A 120 12.25 3.95 -0.66
C CYS A 120 12.23 4.23 0.84
N ARG A 121 11.13 4.79 1.36
CA ARG A 121 10.93 5.04 2.79
C ARG A 121 9.79 4.19 3.32
N TYR A 122 10.09 3.53 4.45
CA TYR A 122 9.17 2.66 5.16
C TYR A 122 8.76 3.36 6.44
N ASP A 123 7.50 3.78 6.52
CA ASP A 123 6.95 4.43 7.71
C ASP A 123 6.05 3.43 8.44
N ILE A 124 6.47 3.01 9.64
CA ILE A 124 5.68 2.21 10.59
C ILE A 124 4.80 3.17 11.39
#